data_AF-A0A957XU48-F1
#
_entry.id   AF-A0A957XU48-F1
#
_cell.length_a   1.000
_cell.length_b   1.000
_cell.length_c   1.000
_cell.angle_alpha   90.00
_cell.angle_beta   90.00
_cell.angle_gamma   90.00
#
_symmetry.space_group_name_H-M   'P 1'
#
loop_
_entity.id
_entity.type
_entity.pdbx_description
1 polymer ?
#
loop_
_entity_poly.entity_id
_entity_poly.type
_entity_poly.pdbx_seq_one_letter_code
_entity_poly.pdbx_strand_id
1 'polypeptide(L)' 'MKPYQFCPYCATPLTVQPVAGKDRPACSECGFAQFQDPKMAAAVLLTQDDQVLLVRRGVSPRIGYWAL' A
#
# COMPACT_ATOMS: atom_id res chain seq x y z
N MET A 1 3.15 -3.39 -3.32
CA MET A 1 2.74 -2.57 -4.48
C MET A 1 3.87 -2.65 -5.51
N LYS A 2 3.59 -2.86 -6.79
CA LYS A 2 4.65 -2.86 -7.81
C LYS A 2 5.16 -1.42 -8.00
N PRO A 3 6.49 -1.20 -8.11
CA PRO A 3 7.02 0.13 -8.41
C PRO A 3 6.55 0.58 -9.80
N TYR A 4 6.44 1.90 -9.99
CA TYR A 4 6.16 2.46 -11.31
C TYR A 4 7.35 2.15 -12.24
N GLN A 5 7.06 1.74 -13.47
CA GLN A 5 8.10 1.56 -14.49
C GLN A 5 8.40 2.87 -15.24
N PHE A 6 7.40 3.75 -15.33
CA PHE A 6 7.46 5.04 -15.99
C PHE A 6 7.00 6.14 -15.05
N CYS A 7 7.51 7.35 -15.24
CA CYS A 7 7.11 8.52 -14.47
C CYS A 7 5.62 8.82 -14.70
N PRO A 8 4.80 8.95 -13.64
CA PRO A 8 3.38 9.25 -13.79
C PRO A 8 3.11 10.68 -14.28
N TYR A 9 4.12 11.56 -14.28
CA TYR A 9 3.99 12.97 -14.71
C TYR A 9 4.44 13.21 -16.16
N CYS A 10 5.50 12.54 -16.62
CA CYS A 10 6.10 12.82 -17.93
C CYS A 10 6.41 11.58 -18.77
N ALA A 11 6.01 10.38 -18.32
CA ALA A 11 6.21 9.10 -19.00
C ALA A 11 7.67 8.66 -19.22
N THR A 12 8.68 9.40 -18.75
CA THR A 12 10.09 8.96 -18.78
C THR A 12 10.26 7.66 -17.99
N PRO A 13 11.00 6.65 -18.51
CA PRO A 13 11.36 5.46 -17.74
C PRO A 13 12.03 5.82 -16.41
N LEU A 14 11.61 5.18 -15.31
CA LEU A 14 12.23 5.41 -14.00
C LEU A 14 13.50 4.57 -13.87
N THR A 15 14.51 5.16 -13.25
CA THR A 15 15.75 4.47 -12.88
C THR A 15 15.92 4.46 -11.37
N VAL A 16 16.71 3.53 -10.84
CA VAL A 16 17.02 3.51 -9.41
C VAL A 16 18.08 4.56 -9.13
N GLN A 17 17.77 5.51 -8.24
CA GLN A 17 18.67 6.59 -7.85
C GLN A 17 18.68 6.78 -6.32
N PRO A 18 19.78 7.28 -5.73
CA PRO A 18 19.86 7.57 -4.31
C PRO A 18 19.05 8.83 -3.98
N VAL A 19 17.87 8.66 -3.37
CA VAL A 19 16.98 9.76 -2.97
C VAL A 19 16.68 9.66 -1.47
N ALA A 20 17.00 10.73 -0.74
CA ALA A 20 16.83 10.81 0.71
C ALA A 20 17.46 9.62 1.46
N GLY A 21 18.71 9.30 1.10
CA GLY A 21 19.51 8.24 1.75
C GLY A 21 19.07 6.81 1.45
N LYS A 22 18.18 6.58 0.47
CA LYS A 22 17.82 5.24 0.00
C LYS A 22 17.70 5.19 -1.52
N ASP A 23 17.98 4.05 -2.10
CA ASP A 23 17.77 3.79 -3.52
C ASP A 23 16.28 3.63 -3.83
N ARG A 24 15.79 4.40 -4.81
CA ARG A 24 14.36 4.45 -5.18
C ARG A 24 14.18 4.66 -6.69
N PRO A 25 13.05 4.22 -7.27
CA PRO A 25 12.67 4.64 -8.62
C PRO A 25 12.48 6.16 -8.68
N ALA A 26 13.27 6.83 -9.51
CA ALA A 26 13.24 8.27 -9.70
C ALA A 26 13.33 8.64 -11.19
N CYS A 27 12.77 9.79 -11.53
CA CYS A 27 12.74 10.33 -12.88
C CYS A 27 13.88 11.34 -13.05
N SER A 28 14.73 11.13 -14.05
CA SER A 28 15.82 12.05 -14.40
C SER A 28 15.34 13.37 -14.99
N GLU A 29 14.16 13.41 -15.62
CA GLU A 29 13.69 14.58 -16.36
C GLU A 29 12.94 15.59 -15.47
N CYS A 30 12.02 15.11 -14.64
CA CYS A 30 11.15 15.99 -13.84
C CYS A 30 11.40 15.93 -12.33
N GLY A 31 12.34 15.09 -11.88
CA GLY A 31 12.70 14.97 -10.47
C GLY A 31 11.70 14.20 -9.59
N PHE A 32 10.66 13.60 -10.16
CA PHE A 32 9.76 12.71 -9.41
C PHE A 32 10.54 11.54 -8.78
N ALA A 33 10.25 11.23 -7.51
CA ALA A 33 10.76 10.05 -6.83
C ALA A 33 9.61 9.26 -6.19
N GLN A 34 9.58 7.94 -6.40
CA GLN A 34 8.57 7.08 -5.83
C GLN A 34 8.91 6.75 -4.36
N PHE A 35 8.16 7.37 -3.45
CA PHE A 35 8.11 6.92 -2.06
C PHE A 35 7.11 5.79 -1.90
N GLN A 36 7.40 4.85 -1.01
CA GLN A 36 6.42 3.85 -0.63
C GLN A 36 5.34 4.55 0.17
N ASP A 37 4.09 4.40 -0.28
CA ASP A 37 2.90 4.90 0.39
C ASP A 37 2.27 3.75 1.19
N PRO A 38 2.62 3.56 2.47
CA PRO A 38 2.01 2.54 3.30
C PRO A 38 0.53 2.85 3.44
N LYS A 39 -0.32 1.96 2.94
CA LYS A 39 -1.77 2.10 3.10
C LYS A 39 -2.13 1.89 4.56
N MET A 40 -2.86 2.84 5.12
CA MET A 40 -3.33 2.76 6.49
C MET A 40 -4.63 1.98 6.56
N ALA A 41 -4.70 1.08 7.54
CA ALA A 41 -5.90 0.32 7.86
C ALA A 41 -6.18 0.51 9.36
N ALA A 42 -7.45 0.67 9.71
CA ALA A 42 -7.93 0.67 11.09
C ALA A 42 -8.82 -0.54 11.30
N ALA A 43 -8.76 -1.12 12.49
CA ALA A 43 -9.64 -2.19 12.94
C ALA A 43 -10.33 -1.74 14.22
N VAL A 44 -11.57 -2.18 14.43
CA VAL A 44 -12.35 -1.88 15.64
C VAL A 44 -12.82 -3.20 16.23
N LEU A 45 -12.64 -3.37 17.54
CA LEU A 45 -13.22 -4.49 18.28
C LEU A 45 -14.52 -4.01 18.92
N LEU A 46 -15.64 -4.49 18.41
CA LEU A 46 -16.97 -4.19 18.96
C LEU A 46 -17.36 -5.29 19.95
N THR A 47 -17.66 -4.89 21.18
CA THR A 47 -18.06 -5.78 22.27
C THR A 47 -19.47 -5.44 22.74
N GLN A 48 -20.26 -6.46 23.05
CA GLN A 48 -21.57 -6.30 23.69
C GLN A 48 -21.72 -7.42 24.72
N ASP A 49 -21.86 -7.05 25.99
CA ASP A 49 -21.80 -7.99 27.12
C ASP A 49 -20.54 -8.88 27.03
N ASP A 50 -20.71 -10.20 27.10
CA ASP A 50 -19.63 -11.19 26.95
C ASP A 50 -19.38 -11.63 25.49
N GLN A 51 -19.85 -10.84 24.51
CA GLN A 51 -19.77 -11.16 23.07
C GLN A 51 -18.93 -10.16 22.28
N VAL A 52 -18.38 -10.64 21.17
CA VAL A 52 -17.63 -9.83 20.19
C VAL A 52 -18.28 -9.93 18.81
N LEU A 53 -18.38 -8.81 18.09
CA LEU A 53 -18.86 -8.80 16.71
C LEU A 53 -17.70 -9.07 15.76
N LEU A 54 -17.86 -10.07 14.89
CA LEU A 54 -16.91 -10.45 13.86
C LEU A 54 -17.59 -10.45 12.48
N VAL A 55 -16.83 -10.18 11.42
CA VAL A 55 -17.29 -10.30 10.04
C VAL A 55 -16.82 -11.61 9.43
N ARG A 56 -17.67 -12.24 8.60
CA ARG A 56 -17.27 -13.41 7.80
C ARG A 56 -16.80 -12.95 6.43
N ARG A 57 -15.55 -13.26 6.08
CA ARG A 57 -14.90 -12.76 4.85
C ARG A 57 -15.56 -13.31 3.59
N GLY A 58 -16.02 -12.42 2.71
CA GLY A 58 -16.62 -12.76 1.42
C GLY A 58 -15.67 -12.72 0.22
N VAL A 59 -14.45 -12.19 0.38
CA VAL A 59 -13.47 -11.99 -0.69
C VAL A 59 -12.13 -12.63 -0.38
N SER A 60 -11.40 -13.04 -1.42
CA SER A 60 -10.06 -13.62 -1.25
C SER A 60 -9.06 -12.56 -0.77
N PRO A 61 -8.02 -12.95 -0.02
CA PRO A 61 -7.75 -14.29 0.50
C PRO A 61 -8.62 -14.67 1.72
N ARG A 62 -8.65 -15.96 2.07
CA ARG A 62 -9.32 -16.52 3.26
C ARG A 62 -10.84 -16.28 3.32
N ILE A 63 -11.54 -16.61 2.24
CA ILE A 63 -13.02 -16.59 2.21
C ILE A 63 -13.57 -17.52 3.29
N GLY A 64 -14.63 -17.10 3.98
CA GLY A 64 -15.34 -17.89 4.99
C GLY A 64 -14.76 -17.83 6.40
N TYR A 65 -13.57 -17.25 6.58
CA TYR A 65 -12.94 -17.04 7.89
C TYR A 65 -13.59 -15.85 8.61
N TRP A 66 -13.56 -15.86 9.95
CA TRP A 66 -13.94 -14.73 10.78
C TRP A 66 -12.78 -13.71 10.90
N ALA A 67 -13.11 -12.41 10.90
CA ALA A 67 -12.17 -11.31 11.04
C ALA A 67 -12.77 -10.16 11.86
N LEU A 68 -11.90 -9.26 12.34
CA LEU A 68 -12.27 -7.94 12.85
C LEU A 68 -12.54 -6.98 11.70
#